data_AF-A0A519W330-F1
#
_entry.id   AF-A0A519W330-F1
#
_cell.length_a   1.000
_cell.length_b   1.000
_cell.length_c   1.000
_cell.angle_alpha   90.00
_cell.angle_beta   90.00
_cell.angle_gamma   90.00
#
_symmetry.space_group_name_H-M   'P 1'
#
loop_
_entity.id
_entity.type
_entity.pdbx_description
1 polymer ?
#
loop_
_entity_poly.entity_id
_entity_poly.type
_entity_poly.pdbx_seq_one_letter_code
_entity_poly.pdbx_strand_id
1 'polypeptide(L)'
;MSKFFGYILTPIFYIFFGLMLCIFHPIQWICYKLFGYKAHKTSVDILNFFLTYCQIFLFNSISFRNEYDLPTDRPIIFAANHQSMYDIPSLIWF
;
A
#
# COMPACT_ATOMS: atom_id res chain seq x y z
N MET A 1 -20.04 -18.47 -5.93
CA MET A 1 -19.62 -17.50 -4.89
C MET A 1 -19.76 -16.11 -5.49
N SER A 2 -20.66 -15.27 -4.96
CA SER A 2 -21.55 -14.48 -5.82
C SER A 2 -20.85 -13.31 -6.54
N LYS A 3 -20.83 -13.35 -7.88
CA LYS A 3 -20.49 -12.18 -8.71
C LYS A 3 -21.25 -10.93 -8.26
N PHE A 4 -22.45 -11.13 -7.70
CA PHE A 4 -23.27 -10.12 -7.07
C PHE A 4 -22.53 -9.30 -5.99
N PHE A 5 -21.88 -9.94 -5.00
CA PHE A 5 -21.09 -9.18 -4.02
C PHE A 5 -19.88 -8.52 -4.67
N GLY A 6 -19.25 -9.18 -5.64
CA GLY A 6 -18.17 -8.57 -6.43
C GLY A 6 -18.59 -7.24 -7.08
N TYR A 7 -19.77 -7.18 -7.70
CA TYR A 7 -20.29 -5.95 -8.31
C TYR A 7 -20.52 -4.81 -7.32
N ILE A 8 -20.67 -5.10 -6.02
CA ILE A 8 -20.88 -4.09 -4.96
C ILE A 8 -19.55 -3.73 -4.29
N LEU A 9 -18.78 -4.73 -3.88
CA LEU A 9 -17.54 -4.54 -3.10
C LEU A 9 -16.40 -4.00 -3.96
N THR A 10 -16.30 -4.41 -5.24
CA THR A 10 -15.22 -3.96 -6.13
C THR A 10 -15.26 -2.46 -6.40
N PRO A 11 -16.40 -1.83 -6.73
CA PRO A 11 -16.48 -0.38 -6.83
C PRO A 11 -16.10 0.34 -5.53
N ILE A 12 -16.55 -0.17 -4.37
CA ILE A 12 -16.19 0.40 -3.06
C ILE A 12 -14.67 0.36 -2.89
N PHE A 13 -14.05 -0.81 -3.08
CA PHE A 13 -12.60 -0.97 -3.03
C PHE A 13 -11.88 0.06 -3.92
N TYR A 14 -12.26 0.17 -5.20
CA TYR A 14 -11.59 1.06 -6.14
C TYR A 14 -11.82 2.55 -5.84
N ILE A 15 -12.99 2.93 -5.31
CA ILE A 15 -13.24 4.31 -4.87
C ILE A 15 -12.27 4.67 -3.75
N PHE A 16 -12.16 3.84 -2.71
CA PHE A 16 -11.24 4.13 -1.61
C PHE A 16 -9.78 4.07 -2.05
N PHE A 17 -9.39 3.07 -2.84
CA PHE A 17 -8.03 2.96 -3.37
C PHE A 17 -7.65 4.19 -4.21
N GLY A 18 -8.51 4.58 -5.17
CA GLY A 18 -8.30 5.75 -6.00
C GLY A 18 -8.32 7.06 -5.21
N LEU A 19 -9.20 7.19 -4.22
CA LEU A 19 -9.26 8.35 -3.34
C LEU A 19 -7.96 8.52 -2.56
N MET A 20 -7.39 7.44 -2.02
CA MET A 20 -6.10 7.49 -1.33
C MET A 20 -4.98 7.96 -2.27
N LEU A 21 -4.93 7.47 -3.51
CA LEU A 21 -3.97 7.97 -4.51
C LEU A 21 -4.14 9.48 -4.76
N CYS A 22 -5.37 9.93 -4.99
CA CYS A 22 -5.68 11.33 -5.28
C CYS A 22 -5.38 12.26 -4.10
N ILE A 23 -5.64 11.84 -2.86
CA ILE A 23 -5.34 12.61 -1.65
C ILE A 23 -3.83 12.64 -1.40
N PHE A 24 -3.14 11.51 -1.55
CA PHE A 24 -1.71 11.46 -1.28
C PHE A 24 -0.85 12.07 -2.38
N HIS A 25 -1.36 12.25 -3.59
CA HIS A 25 -0.62 12.94 -4.64
C HIS A 25 -0.20 14.38 -4.25
N PRO A 26 -1.12 15.30 -3.87
CA PRO A 26 -0.74 16.62 -3.40
C PRO A 26 0.04 16.58 -2.08
N ILE A 27 -0.26 15.64 -1.17
CA ILE A 27 0.50 15.49 0.09
C ILE A 27 1.96 15.15 -0.22
N GLN A 28 2.21 14.13 -1.03
CA GLN A 28 3.55 13.72 -1.44
C GLN A 28 4.31 14.85 -2.12
N TRP A 29 3.64 15.62 -2.97
CA TRP A 29 4.23 16.79 -3.65
C TRP A 29 4.61 17.89 -2.65
N ILE A 30 3.74 18.22 -1.70
CA ILE A 30 4.03 19.19 -0.62
C ILE A 30 5.19 18.70 0.25
N CYS A 31 5.16 17.42 0.68
CA CYS A 31 6.23 16.79 1.44
C CYS A 31 7.58 16.92 0.73
N TYR A 32 7.63 16.63 -0.57
CA TYR A 32 8.86 16.75 -1.35
C TYR A 32 9.33 18.20 -1.48
N LYS A 33 8.44 19.14 -1.80
CA LYS A 33 8.80 20.54 -2.06
C LYS A 33 9.16 21.34 -0.81
N LEU A 34 8.48 21.12 0.31
CA LEU A 34 8.64 21.93 1.52
C LEU A 34 9.52 21.27 2.58
N PHE A 35 9.52 19.93 2.63
CA PHE A 35 10.13 19.18 3.74
C PHE A 35 11.20 18.18 3.29
N GLY A 36 11.42 18.03 1.98
CA GLY A 36 12.46 17.19 1.40
C GLY A 36 12.14 15.69 1.35
N TYR A 37 13.16 14.91 0.96
CA TYR A 37 12.99 13.49 0.64
C TYR A 37 12.50 12.64 1.81
N LYS A 38 12.99 12.88 3.03
CA LYS A 38 12.58 12.08 4.21
C LYS A 38 11.08 12.17 4.46
N ALA A 39 10.52 13.39 4.43
CA ALA A 39 9.09 13.61 4.58
C ALA A 39 8.30 13.00 3.41
N HIS A 40 8.81 13.14 2.18
CA HIS A 40 8.21 12.52 1.02
C HIS A 40 8.15 10.98 1.16
N LYS A 41 9.24 10.34 1.57
CA LYS A 41 9.28 8.88 1.81
C LYS A 41 8.26 8.46 2.86
N THR A 42 8.19 9.19 3.99
CA THR A 42 7.16 8.91 5.02
C THR A 42 5.74 9.04 4.46
N SER A 43 5.47 10.03 3.60
CA SER A 43 4.15 10.14 2.96
C SER A 43 3.84 8.99 2.00
N VAL A 44 4.83 8.46 1.29
CA VAL A 44 4.72 7.25 0.46
C VAL A 44 4.42 6.02 1.32
N ASP A 45 5.07 5.89 2.47
CA ASP A 45 4.88 4.74 3.37
C ASP A 45 3.47 4.72 3.95
N ILE A 46 2.98 5.89 4.38
CA ILE A 46 1.60 6.05 4.85
C ILE A 46 0.59 5.80 3.71
N LEU A 47 0.86 6.23 2.48
CA LEU A 47 -0.01 5.87 1.34
C LEU A 47 -0.10 4.34 1.20
N ASN A 48 1.03 3.64 1.21
CA ASN A 48 1.06 2.19 1.01
C ASN A 48 0.38 1.43 2.16
N PHE A 49 0.37 1.95 3.39
CA PHE A 49 -0.52 1.47 4.45
C PHE A 49 -1.99 1.47 4.00
N PHE A 50 -2.50 2.64 3.58
CA PHE A 50 -3.89 2.76 3.18
C PHE A 50 -4.23 1.89 1.95
N LEU A 51 -3.34 1.84 0.95
CA LEU A 51 -3.52 0.99 -0.23
C LEU A 51 -3.54 -0.51 0.13
N THR A 52 -2.66 -0.94 1.03
CA THR A 52 -2.63 -2.32 1.55
C THR A 52 -3.95 -2.66 2.23
N TYR A 53 -4.43 -1.81 3.14
CA TYR A 53 -5.63 -2.07 3.92
C TYR A 53 -6.96 -1.80 3.21
N CYS A 54 -6.97 -1.25 1.99
CA CYS A 54 -8.17 -1.23 1.15
C CYS A 54 -8.75 -2.64 0.94
N GLN A 55 -7.92 -3.68 1.05
CA GLN A 55 -8.33 -5.10 1.02
C GLN A 55 -9.44 -5.45 2.02
N ILE A 56 -9.57 -4.71 3.14
CA ILE A 56 -10.65 -4.89 4.12
C ILE A 56 -12.04 -4.71 3.48
N PHE A 57 -12.18 -3.85 2.47
CA PHE A 57 -13.45 -3.68 1.75
C PHE A 57 -13.88 -4.92 0.96
N LEU A 58 -12.93 -5.81 0.66
CA LEU A 58 -13.18 -7.11 0.05
C LEU A 58 -13.28 -8.23 1.10
N PHE A 59 -13.33 -7.88 2.39
CA PHE A 59 -13.28 -8.79 3.53
C PHE A 59 -12.00 -9.64 3.60
N ASN A 60 -10.90 -9.16 3.03
CA ASN A 60 -9.60 -9.80 3.14
C ASN A 60 -8.88 -9.35 4.42
N SER A 61 -8.34 -10.31 5.17
CA SER A 61 -7.39 -10.06 6.26
C SER A 61 -5.96 -10.11 5.73
N ILE A 62 -5.07 -9.30 6.32
CA ILE A 62 -3.65 -9.24 5.95
C ILE A 62 -2.83 -9.62 7.17
N SER A 63 -1.85 -10.51 6.97
CA SER A 63 -0.89 -10.91 8.00
C SER A 63 0.51 -10.86 7.44
N PHE A 64 1.44 -10.29 8.18
CA PHE A 64 2.86 -10.32 7.86
C PHE A 64 3.60 -11.24 8.83
N ARG A 65 4.44 -12.13 8.29
CA ARG A 65 5.29 -13.05 9.06
C ARG A 65 6.69 -12.99 8.48
N ASN A 66 7.63 -12.52 9.29
CA ASN A 66 9.05 -12.54 8.98
C ASN A 66 9.77 -13.24 10.13
N GLU A 67 10.53 -14.28 9.82
CA GLU A 67 11.31 -15.06 10.79
C GLU A 67 12.81 -14.72 10.75
N TYR A 68 13.20 -13.76 9.91
CA TYR A 68 14.57 -13.36 9.67
C TYR A 68 14.89 -12.04 10.34
N ASP A 69 16.09 -11.94 10.92
CA ASP A 69 16.67 -10.67 11.35
C ASP A 69 17.30 -9.98 10.14
N LEU A 70 16.63 -8.95 9.62
CA LEU A 70 17.03 -8.27 8.40
C LEU A 70 18.04 -7.15 8.70
N PRO A 71 19.15 -7.06 7.94
CA PRO A 71 20.16 -6.03 8.19
C PRO A 71 19.61 -4.63 7.91
N THR A 72 19.86 -3.68 8.82
CA THR A 72 19.37 -2.30 8.72
C THR A 72 20.40 -1.31 8.17
N ASP A 73 21.63 -1.78 7.95
CA ASP A 73 22.81 -0.99 7.58
C ASP A 73 23.16 -1.04 6.09
N ARG A 74 22.37 -1.76 5.29
CA ARG A 74 22.58 -1.94 3.85
C ARG A 74 21.26 -2.17 3.10
N PRO A 75 21.21 -1.87 1.80
CA PRO A 75 20.06 -2.21 0.97
C PRO A 75 19.80 -3.71 0.92
N ILE A 76 18.52 -4.09 0.91
CA ILE A 76 18.06 -5.48 0.77
C ILE A 76 17.35 -5.60 -0.57
N ILE A 77 17.61 -6.69 -1.29
CA ILE A 77 16.82 -7.09 -2.46
C ILE A 77 15.82 -8.13 -1.99
N PHE A 78 14.54 -7.76 -1.95
CA PHE A 78 13.45 -8.70 -1.74
C PHE A 78 13.08 -9.36 -3.07
N ALA A 79 13.17 -10.69 -3.13
CA ALA A 79 12.70 -11.49 -4.26
C ALA A 79 11.42 -12.22 -3.85
N ALA A 80 10.30 -11.87 -4.47
CA ALA A 80 8.98 -12.46 -4.21
C ALA A 80 8.31 -12.85 -5.53
N ASN A 81 7.39 -13.80 -5.48
CA ASN A 81 6.48 -14.05 -6.60
C ASN A 81 5.55 -12.84 -6.80
N HIS A 82 5.15 -12.56 -8.04
CA HIS A 82 4.22 -11.48 -8.36
C HIS A 82 2.94 -12.09 -8.94
N GLN A 83 1.82 -11.90 -8.23
CA GLN A 83 0.51 -12.46 -8.57
C GLN A 83 -0.58 -11.40 -8.66
N SER A 84 -0.34 -10.20 -8.13
CA SER A 84 -1.30 -9.12 -8.14
C SER A 84 -0.63 -7.76 -8.12
N MET A 85 -1.28 -6.75 -8.70
CA MET A 85 -0.85 -5.36 -8.55
C MET A 85 -0.81 -4.90 -7.08
N TYR A 86 -1.53 -5.60 -6.19
CA TYR A 86 -1.58 -5.29 -4.75
C TYR A 86 -0.40 -5.85 -3.95
N ASP A 87 0.55 -6.53 -4.60
CA ASP A 87 1.77 -7.05 -3.96
C ASP A 87 2.74 -5.92 -3.57
N ILE A 88 2.77 -4.83 -4.35
CA ILE A 88 3.70 -3.72 -4.13
C ILE A 88 3.35 -2.92 -2.86
N PRO A 89 2.09 -2.49 -2.62
CA PRO A 89 1.77 -1.76 -1.41
C PRO A 89 2.08 -2.52 -0.12
N SER A 90 1.79 -3.82 -0.08
CA SER A 90 2.06 -4.64 1.10
C SER A 90 3.56 -4.81 1.33
N LEU A 91 4.34 -5.01 0.27
CA LEU A 91 5.81 -5.09 0.36
C LEU A 91 6.47 -3.77 0.81
N ILE A 92 5.88 -2.62 0.50
CA ILE A 92 6.41 -1.32 0.94
C ILE A 92 6.05 -1.03 2.40
N TRP A 93 4.87 -1.47 2.85
CA TRP A 93 4.38 -1.17 4.20
C TRP A 93 4.98 -2.05 5.30
N PHE A 94 5.18 -3.34 5.03
CA PHE A 94 5.74 -4.30 5.99
C PHE A 94 7.26 -4.45 5.85
#